data_AF-A0AAW5N3S6-F1
#
_entry.id   AF-A0AAW5N3S6-F1
#
_cell.length_a   1.000
_cell.length_b   1.000
_cell.length_c   1.000
_cell.angle_alpha   90.00
_cell.angle_beta   90.00
_cell.angle_gamma   90.00
#
_symmetry.space_group_name_H-M   'P 1'
#
loop_
_entity.id
_entity.type
_entity.pdbx_description
1 polymer ?
#
loop_
_entity_poly.entity_id
_entity_poly.type
_entity_poly.pdbx_seq_one_letter_code
_entity_poly.pdbx_strand_id
1 'polypeptide(L)'
;ILPSSTGIIGKQLPIDCIITGINGIKSSLSKYNWEEFNRAIMTTDKELKIKSCKIGDATVLGIAKGSGMIEPNMATMLAYFFTDA
;
A
#
# COMPACT_ATOMS: atom_id res chain seq x y z
N ILE A 1 -5.60 -5.59 12.42
CA ILE A 1 -4.40 -5.28 11.61
C ILE A 1 -4.29 -6.35 10.53
N LEU A 2 -4.32 -5.97 9.25
CA LEU A 2 -4.22 -6.91 8.13
C LEU A 2 -2.86 -6.72 7.45
N PRO A 3 -1.94 -7.71 7.51
CA PRO A 3 -0.68 -7.60 6.80
C PRO A 3 -0.87 -7.90 5.31
N SER A 4 -0.12 -7.18 4.47
CA SER A 4 0.01 -7.44 3.04
C SER A 4 1.49 -7.47 2.69
N SER A 5 1.88 -8.32 1.72
CA SER A 5 3.26 -8.41 1.27
C SER A 5 3.32 -8.60 -0.25
N THR A 6 4.27 -7.93 -0.88
CA THR A 6 4.58 -8.03 -2.31
C THR A 6 6.09 -8.00 -2.48
N GLY A 7 6.63 -8.76 -3.42
CA GLY A 7 8.07 -8.78 -3.69
C GLY A 7 8.57 -10.18 -4.04
N ILE A 8 9.79 -10.47 -3.62
CA ILE A 8 10.50 -11.71 -3.96
C ILE A 8 9.92 -12.88 -3.15
N ILE A 9 9.54 -13.96 -3.83
CA ILE A 9 9.08 -15.21 -3.20
C ILE A 9 10.27 -15.97 -2.61
N GLY A 10 10.09 -16.56 -1.42
CA GLY A 10 11.10 -17.41 -0.78
C GLY A 10 12.24 -16.66 -0.08
N LYS A 11 12.24 -15.32 -0.09
CA LYS A 11 13.20 -14.51 0.66
C LYS A 11 12.67 -14.25 2.07
N GLN A 12 13.50 -14.54 3.08
CA GLN A 12 13.17 -14.22 4.47
C GLN A 12 13.09 -12.71 4.69
N LEU A 13 12.15 -12.29 5.54
CA LEU A 13 11.97 -10.89 5.87
C LEU A 13 13.16 -10.37 6.69
N PRO A 14 13.60 -9.11 6.48
CA PRO A 14 14.65 -8.49 7.28
C PRO A 14 14.09 -8.05 8.65
N ILE A 15 13.97 -9.00 9.59
CA ILE A 15 13.28 -8.81 10.87
C ILE A 15 13.87 -7.67 11.71
N ASP A 16 15.19 -7.55 11.79
CA ASP A 16 15.84 -6.49 12.59
C ASP A 16 15.51 -5.08 12.09
N CYS A 17 15.44 -4.92 10.75
CA CYS A 17 15.01 -3.67 10.14
C CYS A 17 13.54 -3.35 10.45
N ILE A 18 12.67 -4.36 10.42
CA ILE A 18 11.24 -4.19 10.73
C ILE A 18 11.06 -3.78 12.19
N ILE A 19 11.74 -4.45 13.13
CA ILE A 19 11.68 -4.13 14.56
C ILE A 19 12.16 -2.70 14.81
N THR A 20 13.29 -2.32 14.20
CA THR A 20 13.84 -0.97 14.31
C THR A 20 12.88 0.09 13.78
N GLY A 21 12.27 -0.17 12.61
CA GLY A 21 11.29 0.74 12.00
C GLY A 21 10.02 0.90 12.84
N ILE A 22 9.49 -0.19 13.41
CA ILE A 22 8.29 -0.15 14.26
C ILE A 22 8.54 0.70 15.51
N ASN A 23 9.73 0.60 16.14
CA ASN A 23 10.05 1.39 17.32
C ASN A 23 10.03 2.90 17.07
N GLY A 24 10.31 3.34 15.83
CA GLY A 24 10.32 4.76 15.43
C GLY A 24 9.00 5.27 14.84
N ILE A 25 8.01 4.41 14.58
CA ILE A 25 6.86 4.76 13.73
C ILE A 25 5.93 5.81 14.35
N LYS A 26 5.87 5.88 15.69
CA LYS A 26 4.92 6.76 16.40
C LYS A 26 5.13 8.24 16.06
N SER A 27 6.37 8.67 15.90
CA SER A 27 6.70 10.07 15.57
C SER A 27 6.44 10.44 14.11
N SER A 28 6.34 9.46 13.22
CA SER A 28 6.08 9.67 11.78
C SER A 28 4.63 9.48 11.39
N LEU A 29 3.74 9.15 12.34
CA LEU A 29 2.31 9.03 12.06
C LEU A 29 1.74 10.38 11.62
N SER A 30 1.22 10.43 10.39
CA SER A 30 0.46 11.55 9.87
C SER A 30 -0.94 11.09 9.49
N LYS A 31 -1.93 11.98 9.59
CA LYS A 31 -3.32 11.64 9.23
C LYS A 31 -3.47 11.32 7.74
N TYR A 32 -2.72 12.00 6.87
CA TYR A 32 -2.93 11.95 5.42
C TYR A 32 -1.60 12.10 4.67
N ASN A 33 -0.87 11.01 4.47
CA ASN A 33 0.24 10.96 3.52
C ASN A 33 0.05 9.86 2.48
N TRP A 34 -0.96 10.06 1.62
CA TRP A 34 -1.37 9.08 0.62
C TRP A 34 -0.33 8.86 -0.48
N GLU A 35 0.46 9.90 -0.82
CA GLU A 35 1.53 9.77 -1.81
C GLU A 35 2.69 8.92 -1.28
N GLU A 36 3.13 9.16 -0.05
CA GLU A 36 4.16 8.34 0.59
C GLU A 36 3.70 6.89 0.75
N PHE A 37 2.45 6.67 1.18
CA PHE A 37 1.87 5.33 1.25
C PHE A 37 1.85 4.63 -0.12
N ASN A 38 1.44 5.33 -1.18
CA ASN A 38 1.41 4.76 -2.53
C ASN A 38 2.82 4.41 -3.02
N ARG A 39 3.80 5.32 -2.81
CA ARG A 39 5.21 5.06 -3.14
C ARG A 39 5.76 3.83 -2.40
N ALA A 40 5.42 3.69 -1.11
CA ALA A 40 5.94 2.63 -0.26
C ALA A 40 5.50 1.21 -0.66
N ILE A 41 4.36 1.06 -1.36
CA ILE A 41 3.85 -0.25 -1.80
C ILE A 41 4.30 -0.64 -3.22
N MET A 42 4.95 0.28 -3.96
CA MET A 42 5.42 0.02 -5.33
C MET A 42 6.53 -1.05 -5.37
N THR A 43 6.55 -1.82 -6.45
CA THR A 43 7.65 -2.76 -6.76
C THR A 43 8.21 -2.48 -8.14
N THR A 44 7.72 -3.16 -9.17
CA THR A 44 8.06 -2.93 -10.58
C THR A 44 7.18 -1.86 -11.23
N ASP A 45 6.36 -1.18 -10.44
CA ASP A 45 5.46 -0.12 -10.86
C ASP A 45 6.27 1.08 -11.38
N LYS A 46 5.83 1.70 -12.48
CA LYS A 46 6.48 2.90 -13.05
C LYS A 46 5.85 4.22 -12.60
N GLU A 47 4.62 4.14 -12.11
CA GLU A 47 3.81 5.29 -11.74
C GLU A 47 2.90 4.95 -10.56
N LEU A 48 2.50 6.01 -9.84
CA LEU A 48 1.57 5.93 -8.73
C LEU A 48 0.15 5.69 -9.24
N LYS A 49 -0.55 4.72 -8.64
CA LYS A 49 -1.95 4.43 -8.97
C LYS A 49 -2.82 4.86 -7.79
N ILE A 50 -3.37 6.06 -7.87
CA ILE A 50 -4.23 6.65 -6.84
C ILE A 50 -5.39 7.40 -7.50
N LYS A 51 -6.60 7.21 -6.98
CA LYS A 51 -7.78 7.90 -7.48
C LYS A 51 -8.77 8.13 -6.34
N SER A 52 -9.41 9.29 -6.32
CA SER A 52 -10.56 9.54 -5.45
C SER A 52 -11.81 9.88 -6.25
N CYS A 53 -12.96 9.59 -5.66
CA CYS A 53 -14.27 10.01 -6.15
C CYS A 53 -15.21 10.33 -4.98
N LYS A 54 -16.29 11.07 -5.25
CA LYS A 54 -17.39 11.27 -4.32
C LYS A 54 -18.52 10.29 -4.61
N ILE A 55 -19.13 9.75 -3.55
CA ILE A 55 -20.33 8.91 -3.60
C ILE A 55 -21.30 9.46 -2.55
N GLY A 56 -22.33 10.20 -2.98
CA GLY A 56 -23.14 10.99 -2.07
C GLY A 56 -22.29 12.07 -1.38
N ASP A 57 -22.40 12.15 -0.05
CA ASP A 57 -21.61 13.06 0.79
C ASP A 57 -20.24 12.50 1.19
N ALA A 58 -19.97 11.23 0.87
CA ALA A 58 -18.71 10.58 1.20
C ALA A 58 -17.68 10.68 0.08
N THR A 59 -16.41 10.62 0.46
CA THR A 59 -15.24 10.47 -0.39
C THR A 59 -14.74 9.02 -0.32
N VAL A 60 -14.42 8.44 -1.47
CA VAL A 60 -13.71 7.16 -1.57
C VAL A 60 -12.35 7.41 -2.21
N LEU A 61 -11.29 6.93 -1.56
CA LEU A 61 -9.92 6.95 -2.05
C LEU A 61 -9.48 5.51 -2.36
N GLY A 62 -9.10 5.24 -3.60
CA GLY A 62 -8.49 4.00 -4.04
C GLY A 62 -6.99 4.16 -4.31
N ILE A 63 -6.19 3.23 -3.82
CA ILE A 63 -4.74 3.13 -4.08
C ILE A 63 -4.43 1.69 -4.49
N ALA A 64 -3.62 1.51 -5.53
CA ALA A 64 -3.24 0.18 -6.00
C ALA A 64 -1.75 0.07 -6.37
N LYS A 65 -1.23 -1.16 -6.35
CA LYS A 65 0.07 -1.52 -6.93
C LYS A 65 -0.07 -2.80 -7.75
N GLY A 66 0.78 -2.94 -8.77
CA GLY A 66 0.86 -4.11 -9.64
C GLY A 66 1.09 -3.69 -11.08
N SER A 67 2.21 -4.10 -11.66
CA SER A 67 2.55 -3.88 -13.08
C SER A 67 3.14 -5.10 -13.78
N GLY A 68 3.32 -6.20 -13.04
CA GLY A 68 3.90 -7.46 -13.49
C GLY A 68 3.55 -8.56 -12.49
N MET A 69 3.61 -9.83 -12.92
CA MET A 69 3.03 -10.95 -12.17
C MET A 69 1.55 -10.65 -11.84
N ILE A 70 0.80 -10.22 -12.86
CA ILE A 70 -0.63 -9.90 -12.84
C ILE A 70 -1.29 -10.74 -13.94
N GLU A 71 -1.92 -11.84 -13.54
CA GLU A 71 -2.86 -12.61 -14.36
C GLU A 71 -4.24 -12.50 -13.67
N PRO A 72 -5.38 -12.42 -14.39
CA PRO A 72 -6.68 -12.16 -13.79
C PRO A 72 -7.22 -13.40 -13.02
N ASN A 73 -6.61 -13.66 -11.86
CA ASN A 73 -7.07 -14.52 -10.77
C ASN A 73 -6.26 -14.20 -9.47
N MET A 74 -6.16 -12.90 -9.15
CA MET A 74 -5.46 -12.32 -7.98
C MET A 74 -4.03 -12.82 -7.75
N ALA A 75 -3.13 -12.54 -8.69
CA ALA A 75 -1.71 -12.48 -8.39
C ALA A 75 -1.37 -11.19 -7.58
N THR A 76 -0.09 -10.85 -7.40
CA THR A 76 0.51 -9.90 -6.41
C THR A 76 -0.01 -8.43 -6.33
N MET A 77 -1.18 -8.13 -6.87
CA MET A 77 -1.86 -6.85 -6.77
C MET A 77 -2.22 -6.53 -5.31
N LEU A 78 -1.89 -5.32 -4.89
CA LEU A 78 -2.39 -4.75 -3.64
C LEU A 78 -3.34 -3.62 -4.01
N ALA A 79 -4.54 -3.62 -3.44
CA ALA A 79 -5.54 -2.58 -3.63
C ALA A 79 -6.16 -2.22 -2.29
N TYR A 80 -6.17 -0.92 -1.99
CA TYR A 80 -6.68 -0.37 -0.74
C TYR A 80 -7.71 0.70 -1.04
N PHE A 81 -8.84 0.62 -0.33
CA PHE A 81 -9.91 1.60 -0.41
C PHE A 81 -10.14 2.20 0.98
N PHE A 82 -10.18 3.54 1.05
CA PHE A 82 -10.46 4.31 2.26
C PHE A 82 -11.67 5.19 2.01
N THR A 83 -12.53 5.34 3.00
CA THR A 83 -13.72 6.21 2.90
C THR A 83 -14.06 6.84 4.24
N ASP A 84 -14.73 7.99 4.18
CA ASP A 84 -15.31 8.72 5.31
C ASP A 84 -16.84 8.57 5.42
N ALA A 85 -17.43 7.67 4.62
CA ALA A 85 -18.84 7.26 4.68
C ALA A 85 -19.24 6.66 6.04
#